data_AF-W2Z0A0-F1
#
_entry.id   AF-W2Z0A0-F1
#
_cell.length_a   1.000
_cell.length_b   1.000
_cell.length_c   1.000
_cell.angle_alpha   90.00
_cell.angle_beta   90.00
_cell.angle_gamma   90.00
#
_symmetry.space_group_name_H-M   'P 1'
#
loop_
_entity.id
_entity.type
_entity.pdbx_description
1 polymer ?
#
loop_
_entity_poly.entity_id
_entity_poly.type
_entity_poly.pdbx_seq_one_letter_code
_entity_poly.pdbx_strand_id
1 'polypeptide(L)' 'MAIFIVSQQHQEHHSEVLAMLREIYVAVTSKPLRVHYVMGDADAAQWNAVHEVFSPDNDIVFLMCYFM' A
#
# COMPACT_ATOMS: atom_id res chain seq x y z
N MET A 1 7.18 2.71 7.99
CA MET A 1 5.96 3.54 7.92
C MET A 1 4.73 2.64 7.83
N ALA A 2 3.53 3.18 8.04
CA ALA A 2 2.28 2.45 7.93
C ALA A 2 1.35 3.09 6.88
N ILE A 3 0.61 2.28 6.13
CA ILE A 3 -0.41 2.72 5.16
C ILE A 3 -1.78 2.16 5.58
N PHE A 4 -2.83 2.96 5.47
CA PHE A 4 -4.21 2.54 5.70
C PHE A 4 -5.04 2.76 4.44
N ILE A 5 -5.66 1.69 3.93
CA ILE A 5 -6.47 1.69 2.70
C ILE A 5 -7.93 1.49 3.08
N VAL A 6 -8.78 2.48 2.81
CA VAL A 6 -10.22 2.48 3.17
C VAL A 6 -11.13 2.35 1.94
N SER A 7 -10.55 2.24 0.74
CA SER A 7 -11.31 2.28 -0.51
C SER A 7 -11.85 0.90 -0.91
N GLN A 8 -13.15 0.83 -1.22
CA GLN A 8 -13.83 -0.36 -1.77
C GLN A 8 -13.77 -0.45 -3.32
N GLN A 9 -12.95 0.37 -3.97
CA GLN A 9 -12.85 0.39 -5.44
C GLN A 9 -12.04 -0.81 -6.01
N HIS A 10 -12.24 -1.13 -7.29
CA HIS A 10 -11.60 -2.27 -7.98
C HIS A 10 -10.07 -2.19 -8.05
N GLN A 11 -9.45 -3.38 -8.09
CA GLN A 11 -8.00 -3.66 -8.03
C GLN A 11 -7.09 -2.76 -8.87
N GLU A 12 -7.46 -2.47 -10.12
CA GLU A 12 -6.59 -1.76 -11.08
C GLU A 12 -6.24 -0.33 -10.64
N HIS A 13 -7.09 0.35 -9.86
CA HIS A 13 -6.80 1.71 -9.41
C HIS A 13 -5.87 1.75 -8.19
N HIS A 14 -5.72 0.65 -7.45
CA HIS A 14 -4.94 0.67 -6.20
C HIS A 14 -3.43 0.65 -6.48
N SER A 15 -2.96 -0.16 -7.42
CA SER A 15 -1.52 -0.25 -7.71
C SER A 15 -0.97 1.07 -8.26
N GLU A 16 -1.71 1.72 -9.18
CA GLU A 16 -1.32 3.01 -9.76
C GLU A 16 -1.20 4.10 -8.69
N VAL A 17 -2.19 4.23 -7.81
CA VAL A 17 -2.18 5.23 -6.73
C VAL A 17 -1.04 4.96 -5.73
N LEU A 18 -0.81 3.70 -5.38
CA LEU A 18 0.28 3.31 -4.47
C LEU A 18 1.66 3.54 -5.11
N ALA A 19 1.80 3.31 -6.41
CA ALA A 19 3.03 3.61 -7.15
C ALA A 19 3.29 5.12 -7.21
N MET A 20 2.28 5.93 -7.52
CA MET A 20 2.41 7.39 -7.47
C MET A 20 2.80 7.88 -6.08
N LEU A 21 2.21 7.30 -5.01
CA LEU A 21 2.58 7.64 -3.64
C LEU A 21 4.06 7.34 -3.36
N ARG A 22 4.56 6.18 -3.81
CA ARG A 22 5.97 5.80 -3.70
C ARG A 22 6.87 6.80 -4.41
N GLU A 23 6.53 7.20 -5.64
CA GLU A 23 7.31 8.15 -6.44
C GLU A 23 7.34 9.55 -5.81
N ILE A 24 6.18 10.07 -5.39
CA ILE A 24 6.07 11.38 -4.73
C ILE A 24 6.89 11.41 -3.44
N TYR A 25 6.83 10.35 -2.64
CA TYR A 25 7.62 10.27 -1.41
C TYR A 25 9.13 10.35 -1.70
N VAL A 26 9.61 9.61 -2.70
CA VAL A 26 11.02 9.65 -3.11
C VAL A 26 11.38 11.03 -3.64
N ALA A 27 10.55 11.64 -4.48
CA ALA A 27 10.80 12.96 -5.03
C ALA A 27 10.91 14.05 -3.93
N VAL A 28 10.06 13.98 -2.90
CA VAL A 28 10.03 14.98 -1.81
C VAL A 28 11.13 14.74 -0.78
N THR A 29 11.44 13.48 -0.47
CA THR A 29 12.33 13.15 0.66
C THR A 29 13.72 12.68 0.25
N SER A 30 13.92 12.38 -1.05
CA SER A 30 15.11 11.70 -1.60
C SER A 30 15.43 10.36 -0.91
N LYS A 31 14.44 9.73 -0.27
CA LYS A 31 14.57 8.45 0.44
C LYS A 31 13.54 7.45 -0.09
N PRO A 32 13.86 6.15 -0.13
CA PRO A 32 12.90 5.13 -0.51
C PRO A 32 11.75 5.07 0.51
N LEU A 33 10.52 4.90 0.02
CA LEU A 33 9.35 4.69 0.87
C LEU A 33 9.38 3.26 1.44
N ARG A 34 9.67 3.13 2.74
CA ARG A 34 9.69 1.83 3.43
C ARG A 34 8.43 1.59 4.24
N VAL A 35 7.57 0.71 3.73
CA VAL A 35 6.27 0.36 4.32
C VAL A 35 6.40 -0.98 5.03
N HIS A 36 6.09 -1.02 6.32
CA HIS A 36 6.18 -2.26 7.10
C HIS A 36 4.81 -2.78 7.53
N TYR A 37 3.86 -1.87 7.78
CA TYR A 37 2.49 -2.22 8.14
C TYR A 37 1.53 -1.65 7.11
N VAL A 38 0.63 -2.48 6.62
CA VAL A 38 -0.49 -2.04 5.79
C VAL A 38 -1.78 -2.52 6.42
N MET A 39 -2.72 -1.62 6.62
CA MET A 39 -4.05 -1.97 7.08
C MET A 39 -5.05 -1.73 5.94
N GLY A 40 -5.90 -2.70 5.66
CA GLY A 40 -6.85 -2.65 4.55
C GLY A 40 -8.08 -3.49 4.82
N ASP A 41 -9.08 -3.37 3.96
CA ASP A 41 -10.19 -4.33 3.93
C ASP A 41 -9.60 -5.72 3.60
N ALA A 42 -10.30 -6.78 3.98
CA ALA A 42 -9.92 -8.20 3.81
C ALA A 42 -9.74 -8.67 2.36
N ASP A 43 -9.52 -7.74 1.45
CA ASP A 43 -9.76 -7.87 0.04
C ASP A 43 -8.45 -8.21 -0.69
N ALA A 44 -8.54 -9.25 -1.53
CA ALA A 44 -7.40 -9.76 -2.27
C ALA A 44 -6.83 -8.71 -3.24
N ALA A 45 -7.67 -7.79 -3.73
CA ALA A 45 -7.23 -6.75 -4.63
C ALA A 45 -6.34 -5.71 -3.94
N GLN A 46 -6.69 -5.28 -2.71
CA GLN A 46 -5.82 -4.43 -1.90
C GLN A 46 -4.50 -5.13 -1.55
N TRP A 47 -4.55 -6.41 -1.16
CA TRP A 47 -3.36 -7.20 -0.85
C TRP A 47 -2.42 -7.31 -2.06
N ASN A 48 -2.95 -7.65 -3.23
CA ASN A 48 -2.17 -7.82 -4.45
C ASN A 48 -1.50 -6.51 -4.89
N ALA A 49 -2.23 -5.40 -4.85
CA ALA A 49 -1.69 -4.08 -5.23
C ALA A 49 -0.55 -3.64 -4.29
N VAL A 50 -0.71 -3.86 -2.99
CA VAL A 50 0.33 -3.56 -1.99
C VAL A 50 1.56 -4.44 -2.21
N HIS A 51 1.35 -5.73 -2.45
CA HIS A 51 2.43 -6.67 -2.68
C HIS A 51 3.21 -6.34 -3.96
N GLU A 52 2.53 -5.98 -5.05
CA GLU A 52 3.15 -5.58 -6.31
C GLU A 52 4.05 -4.35 -6.15
N VAL A 53 3.57 -3.33 -5.44
CA VAL A 53 4.25 -2.03 -5.37
C VAL A 53 5.37 -1.99 -4.32
N PHE A 54 5.19 -2.66 -3.18
CA PHE A 54 6.04 -2.47 -2.01
C PHE A 54 6.85 -3.70 -1.58
N SER A 55 6.42 -4.94 -1.90
CA SER A 55 7.14 -6.14 -1.47
C SER A 55 8.56 -6.30 -2.02
N PRO A 56 8.92 -5.80 -3.23
CA PRO A 56 10.30 -5.92 -3.72
C PRO A 56 11.35 -5.30 -2.79
N ASP A 57 10.94 -4.30 -1.99
CA ASP A 57 11.83 -3.51 -1.15
C ASP A 57 11.50 -3.61 0.36
N ASN A 58 10.45 -4.36 0.74
CA ASN A 58 9.93 -4.37 2.11
C ASN A 58 9.33 -5.73 2.52
N ASP A 59 9.54 -6.12 3.77
CA ASP A 59 8.77 -7.17 4.43
C ASP A 59 7.47 -6.57 4.99
N ILE A 60 6.33 -6.84 4.36
CA ILE A 60 5.05 -6.21 4.68
C ILE A 60 4.21 -7.10 5.59
N VAL A 61 3.68 -6.52 6.66
CA VAL A 61 2.67 -7.11 7.52
C VAL A 61 1.32 -6.49 7.18
N PHE A 62 0.39 -7.30 6.64
CA PHE A 62 -1.00 -6.88 6.52
C PHE A 62 -1.72 -6.97 7.85
N LEU A 63 -2.51 -5.95 8.15
CA LEU A 63 -3.40 -5.90 9.28
C LEU A 63 -4.82 -5.74 8.74
N MET A 64 -5.74 -6.52 9.27
CA MET A 64 -7.14 -6.44 8.90
C MET A 64 -7.79 -5.18 9.48
N CYS A 65 -8.49 -4.44 8.64
CA CYS A 65 -9.34 -3.33 9.03
C CYS A 65 -10.69 -3.85 9.53
N TYR A 66 -11.01 -3.64 10.81
CA TYR A 66 -12.29 -4.05 11.43
C TYR A 66 -13.24 -2.88 11.69
N PHE A 67 -13.12 -1.77 10.95
CA PHE A 67 -14.03 -0.63 11.15
C PHE A 67 -15.47 -1.05 10.84
N MET A 68 -16.28 -1.09 11.91
CA MET A 68 -17.73 -1.30 11.94
C MET A 68 -18.46 0.02 11.79
#